data_AF-A0A6N6JPB0-F1
#
_entry.id   AF-A0A6N6JPB0-F1
#
_cell.length_a   1.000
_cell.length_b   1.000
_cell.length_c   1.000
_cell.angle_alpha   90.00
_cell.angle_beta   90.00
_cell.angle_gamma   90.00
#
_symmetry.space_group_name_H-M   'P 1'
#
loop_
_entity.id
_entity.type
_entity.pdbx_description
1 polymer ?
#
loop_
_entity_poly.entity_id
_entity_poly.type
_entity_poly.pdbx_seq_one_letter_code
_entity_poly.pdbx_strand_id
1 'polypeptide(L)'
;MRKCLKVQHLLACPWARRFHMRSLSYVASLCMVAWGLLFLAVHPDAQAANYESVAREYDRTVDRPSLFKRWRGMLKLADTRDERALATLSKRYERPEDPSEAVAHLIVHICASRFSEARFAGAFDAWTRRNAQARDAWLWYQNARIQASAAGSDALVADVKNSKLNVFLRAATLEALASRADASLLALIPAVLDDLPAKGPERAVLLESCAAALLSHSAKLGKDEFKPAAERVIRELDDKKNDERSKLVIARLMKILFKTDTVALESGPWLDLLNNIQPKAPTKPSRYAEKKPQFLGIESTGRRVAYVIDLSDSMLIPLTQKEKEDLKKPLTRGPGEKKDPDGNPPKKEDPKDSKFPGEKDLPWDKINNRFEAAREFLKLSLRALDKDMSFVIIGFGHDAEVLTGKGIVPANKQNIETAIKILDEIKAGPADTNRPHGTLKGFTNLHGGMLRAFRAVTGGLVRGEEHVAREAFEQGVDTIFLLSDGAPSWEDFARIDKRDPEDTAGDPETGAPLDTTEELIFHGTYEGEHLTQDIERMNLLRKCEIHCIGLGEANFTLLEQIARIGRGKVRKIGAEK
;
A
#
# COMPACT_ATOMS: atom_id res chain seq x y z
N MET A 1 66.95 10.42 -32.66
CA MET A 1 67.47 11.61 -31.93
C MET A 1 66.91 11.58 -30.51
N ARG A 2 67.72 11.73 -29.45
CA ARG A 2 67.77 12.92 -28.54
C ARG A 2 66.41 13.64 -28.37
N LYS A 3 65.89 13.96 -27.18
CA LYS A 3 66.22 13.72 -25.75
C LYS A 3 64.87 13.87 -24.97
N CYS A 4 64.58 13.07 -23.94
CA CYS A 4 64.78 13.40 -22.51
C CYS A 4 64.11 14.74 -22.11
N LEU A 5 63.07 14.80 -21.27
CA LEU A 5 63.03 14.85 -19.78
C LEU A 5 61.54 15.18 -19.40
N LYS A 6 60.93 14.93 -18.22
CA LYS A 6 61.40 14.58 -16.87
C LYS A 6 60.22 14.10 -15.96
N VAL A 7 60.51 13.18 -15.00
CA VAL A 7 60.11 13.19 -13.56
C VAL A 7 58.64 12.92 -13.15
N GLN A 8 58.26 12.18 -12.08
CA GLN A 8 58.83 11.19 -11.11
C GLN A 8 57.62 10.69 -10.22
N HIS A 9 57.59 9.62 -9.40
CA HIS A 9 58.41 8.40 -9.17
C HIS A 9 57.61 7.32 -8.38
N LEU A 10 58.16 6.10 -8.29
CA LEU A 10 58.21 5.11 -7.17
C LEU A 10 57.04 4.99 -6.16
N LEU A 11 56.42 3.82 -5.91
CA LEU A 11 56.92 2.46 -5.54
C LEU A 11 57.66 2.33 -4.19
N ALA A 12 57.12 1.51 -3.29
CA ALA A 12 57.85 0.89 -2.18
C ALA A 12 57.24 -0.48 -1.76
N CYS A 13 57.86 -1.57 -2.23
CA CYS A 13 57.95 -2.88 -1.54
C CYS A 13 59.16 -2.81 -0.56
N PRO A 14 59.40 -3.72 0.44
CA PRO A 14 59.77 -5.13 0.15
C PRO A 14 59.74 -6.25 1.26
N TRP A 15 59.79 -7.51 0.78
CA TRP A 15 60.55 -8.69 1.27
C TRP A 15 60.48 -9.30 2.70
N ALA A 16 59.92 -10.52 2.75
CA ALA A 16 60.58 -11.83 2.99
C ALA A 16 61.67 -12.05 4.08
N ARG A 17 61.39 -13.02 5.00
CA ARG A 17 62.25 -14.03 5.72
C ARG A 17 61.36 -14.74 6.78
N ARG A 18 61.58 -15.94 7.36
CA ARG A 18 62.58 -17.05 7.22
C ARG A 18 61.97 -18.40 7.74
N PHE A 19 62.30 -19.52 7.07
CA PHE A 19 62.43 -20.93 7.57
C PHE A 19 61.26 -21.83 8.07
N HIS A 20 61.43 -23.13 7.72
CA HIS A 20 60.70 -24.35 8.07
C HIS A 20 60.41 -24.60 9.57
N MET A 21 59.31 -25.30 9.89
CA MET A 21 59.30 -26.77 10.15
C MET A 21 57.90 -27.35 10.49
N ARG A 22 57.77 -28.68 10.38
CA ARG A 22 56.74 -29.57 10.99
C ARG A 22 55.31 -29.57 10.43
N SER A 23 55.12 -30.52 9.53
CA SER A 23 53.93 -31.36 9.39
C SER A 23 53.54 -32.09 10.71
N LEU A 24 52.35 -32.72 10.70
CA LEU A 24 51.68 -33.46 11.80
C LEU A 24 51.10 -32.61 12.94
N SER A 25 49.84 -32.16 12.75
CA SER A 25 48.83 -31.93 13.82
C SER A 25 47.42 -31.65 13.26
N TYR A 26 47.30 -31.21 12.01
CA TYR A 26 46.04 -30.66 11.45
C TYR A 26 44.91 -31.64 11.07
N VAL A 27 45.06 -32.94 11.32
CA VAL A 27 44.03 -33.95 10.96
C VAL A 27 43.12 -34.33 12.14
N ALA A 28 43.51 -34.03 13.39
CA ALA A 28 42.72 -34.41 14.57
C ALA A 28 41.60 -33.41 14.94
N SER A 29 41.78 -32.11 14.68
CA SER A 29 40.80 -31.09 15.09
C SER A 29 39.59 -30.95 14.15
N LEU A 30 39.65 -31.51 12.94
CA LEU A 30 38.56 -31.40 11.95
C LEU A 30 37.40 -32.37 12.21
N CYS A 31 37.61 -33.45 12.98
CA CYS A 31 36.55 -34.40 13.32
C CYS A 31 35.72 -34.00 14.56
N MET A 32 36.26 -33.18 15.47
CA MET A 32 35.55 -32.76 16.70
C MET A 32 34.53 -31.65 16.46
N VAL A 33 34.73 -30.79 15.45
CA VAL A 33 33.74 -29.75 15.07
C VAL A 33 32.56 -30.36 14.29
N ALA A 34 32.80 -31.45 13.55
CA ALA A 34 31.77 -32.14 12.77
C ALA A 34 30.72 -32.89 13.64
N TRP A 35 31.06 -33.24 14.89
CA TRP A 35 30.11 -33.87 15.83
C TRP A 35 29.34 -32.85 16.70
N GLY A 36 29.90 -31.67 16.95
CA GLY A 36 29.20 -30.60 17.67
C GLY A 36 28.03 -29.96 16.91
N LEU A 37 28.02 -30.09 15.57
CA LEU A 37 26.97 -29.54 14.70
C LEU A 37 25.91 -30.56 14.26
N LEU A 38 26.02 -31.83 14.67
CA LEU A 38 25.06 -32.89 14.34
C LEU A 38 24.08 -33.24 15.48
N PHE A 39 24.20 -32.57 16.64
CA PHE A 39 23.32 -32.75 17.80
C PHE A 39 22.67 -31.45 18.32
N LEU A 40 22.41 -30.50 17.42
CA LEU A 40 21.26 -29.59 17.57
C LEU A 40 19.99 -30.21 16.97
N ALA A 41 19.76 -31.48 17.31
CA ALA A 41 18.40 -32.00 17.36
C ALA A 41 17.70 -31.23 18.48
N VAL A 42 16.90 -30.23 18.11
CA VAL A 42 15.98 -29.56 19.03
C VAL A 42 15.12 -30.66 19.65
N HIS A 43 15.33 -30.97 20.93
CA HIS A 43 14.60 -32.03 21.61
C HIS A 43 13.09 -31.74 21.47
N PRO A 44 12.29 -32.65 20.90
CA PRO A 44 10.85 -32.43 20.73
C PRO A 44 10.16 -32.07 22.05
N ASP A 45 10.63 -32.65 23.15
CA ASP A 45 10.16 -32.39 24.51
C ASP A 45 10.36 -30.93 24.95
N ALA A 46 11.47 -30.31 24.54
CA ALA A 46 11.77 -28.90 24.85
C ALA A 46 10.89 -27.94 24.04
N GLN A 47 10.62 -28.26 22.76
CA GLN A 47 9.70 -27.47 21.94
C GLN A 47 8.24 -27.63 22.42
N ALA A 48 7.84 -28.85 22.79
CA ALA A 48 6.51 -29.12 23.35
C ALA A 48 6.30 -28.40 24.69
N ALA A 49 7.28 -28.46 25.61
CA ALA A 49 7.21 -27.75 26.89
C ALA A 49 7.15 -26.23 26.72
N ASN A 50 7.86 -25.68 25.73
CA ASN A 50 7.76 -24.26 25.37
C ASN A 50 6.34 -23.88 24.91
N TYR A 51 5.76 -24.67 23.99
CA TYR A 51 4.38 -24.46 23.54
C TYR A 51 3.38 -24.47 24.70
N GLU A 52 3.41 -25.47 25.60
CA GLU A 52 2.46 -25.53 26.72
C GLU A 52 2.59 -24.35 27.69
N SER A 53 3.77 -23.73 27.80
CA SER A 53 3.94 -22.50 28.57
C SER A 53 3.32 -21.30 27.86
N VAL A 54 3.63 -21.13 26.57
CA VAL A 54 3.16 -19.99 25.77
C VAL A 54 1.65 -20.06 25.50
N ALA A 55 1.08 -21.25 25.31
CA ALA A 55 -0.37 -21.43 25.15
C ALA A 55 -1.14 -20.96 26.40
N ARG A 56 -0.67 -21.32 27.60
CA ARG A 56 -1.26 -20.86 28.87
C ARG A 56 -1.08 -19.36 29.13
N GLU A 57 -0.06 -18.74 28.53
CA GLU A 57 0.08 -17.28 28.55
C GLU A 57 -0.89 -16.63 27.55
N TYR A 58 -0.95 -17.16 26.32
CA TYR A 58 -1.87 -16.74 25.27
C TYR A 58 -3.33 -16.78 25.72
N ASP A 59 -3.78 -17.83 26.39
CA ASP A 59 -5.16 -17.95 26.89
C ASP A 59 -5.53 -16.76 27.81
N ARG A 60 -4.58 -16.26 28.62
CA ARG A 60 -4.78 -15.06 29.46
C ARG A 60 -4.81 -13.76 28.66
N THR A 61 -4.31 -13.77 27.42
CA THR A 61 -4.38 -12.61 26.52
C THR A 61 -5.69 -12.55 25.74
N VAL A 62 -6.41 -13.67 25.55
CA VAL A 62 -7.62 -13.73 24.70
C VAL A 62 -8.69 -12.76 25.17
N ASP A 63 -8.92 -12.68 26.48
CA ASP A 63 -9.95 -11.83 27.10
C ASP A 63 -9.47 -10.40 27.42
N ARG A 64 -8.26 -10.00 26.99
CA ARG A 64 -7.72 -8.65 27.23
C ARG A 64 -8.47 -7.60 26.38
N PRO A 65 -8.97 -6.49 26.96
CA PRO A 65 -9.62 -5.42 26.21
C PRO A 65 -8.80 -4.91 25.02
N SER A 66 -7.49 -4.71 25.23
CA SER A 66 -6.58 -4.20 24.22
C SER A 66 -6.33 -5.20 23.10
N LEU A 67 -6.55 -4.75 21.85
CA LEU A 67 -6.18 -5.51 20.66
C LEU A 67 -4.66 -5.74 20.58
N PHE A 68 -3.85 -4.76 21.02
CA PHE A 68 -2.40 -4.89 21.11
C PHE A 68 -1.97 -6.03 22.05
N LYS A 69 -2.62 -6.19 23.20
CA LYS A 69 -2.34 -7.29 24.13
C LYS A 69 -2.71 -8.65 23.55
N ARG A 70 -3.89 -8.75 22.92
CA ARG A 70 -4.32 -9.94 22.17
C ARG A 70 -3.34 -10.29 21.04
N TRP A 71 -2.88 -9.30 20.28
CA TRP A 71 -1.90 -9.45 19.20
C TRP A 71 -0.52 -9.90 19.69
N ARG A 72 0.00 -9.33 20.79
CA ARG A 72 1.25 -9.81 21.43
C ARG A 72 1.14 -11.28 21.84
N GLY A 73 -0.01 -11.70 22.37
CA GLY A 73 -0.29 -13.11 22.65
C GLY A 73 -0.28 -13.97 21.39
N MET A 74 -0.98 -13.55 20.33
CA MET A 74 -1.01 -14.26 19.04
C MET A 74 0.39 -14.41 18.43
N LEU A 75 1.22 -13.36 18.49
CA LEU A 75 2.61 -13.38 18.04
C LEU A 75 3.46 -14.37 18.85
N LYS A 76 3.46 -14.26 20.19
CA LYS A 76 4.19 -15.20 21.07
C LYS A 76 3.81 -16.65 20.76
N LEU A 77 2.51 -16.94 20.59
CA LEU A 77 2.03 -18.27 20.23
C LEU A 77 2.55 -18.71 18.85
N ALA A 78 2.51 -17.85 17.84
CA ALA A 78 3.02 -18.16 16.50
C ALA A 78 4.55 -18.32 16.44
N ASP A 79 5.30 -17.59 17.27
CA ASP A 79 6.76 -17.66 17.39
C ASP A 79 7.24 -19.01 17.95
N THR A 80 6.37 -19.82 18.57
CA THR A 80 6.69 -21.23 18.92
C THR A 80 6.93 -22.11 17.69
N ARG A 81 6.35 -21.74 16.53
CA ARG A 81 6.36 -22.48 15.27
C ARG A 81 5.94 -23.95 15.42
N ASP A 82 5.00 -24.20 16.35
CA ASP A 82 4.33 -25.48 16.58
C ASP A 82 3.05 -25.55 15.71
N GLU A 83 2.74 -26.70 15.12
CA GLU A 83 1.52 -26.88 14.30
C GLU A 83 0.23 -26.64 15.12
N ARG A 84 0.28 -26.89 16.43
CA ARG A 84 -0.83 -26.64 17.37
C ARG A 84 -1.11 -25.15 17.55
N ALA A 85 -0.10 -24.28 17.39
CA ALA A 85 -0.28 -22.83 17.37
C ALA A 85 -1.06 -22.39 16.12
N LEU A 86 -0.71 -22.92 14.94
CA LEU A 86 -1.46 -22.67 13.70
C LEU A 86 -2.90 -23.22 13.80
N ALA A 87 -3.10 -24.39 14.39
CA ALA A 87 -4.45 -24.95 14.63
C ALA A 87 -5.28 -24.06 15.58
N THR A 88 -4.66 -23.51 16.63
CA THR A 88 -5.32 -22.62 17.60
C THR A 88 -5.70 -21.28 16.97
N LEU A 89 -4.78 -20.66 16.22
CA LEU A 89 -5.02 -19.37 15.56
C LEU A 89 -6.04 -19.49 14.41
N SER A 90 -5.96 -20.55 13.59
CA SER A 90 -6.95 -20.80 12.53
C SER A 90 -8.37 -21.04 13.08
N LYS A 91 -8.50 -21.69 14.24
CA LYS A 91 -9.80 -21.82 14.93
C LYS A 91 -10.34 -20.48 15.45
N ARG A 92 -9.47 -19.56 15.90
CA ARG A 92 -9.87 -18.19 16.28
C ARG A 92 -10.27 -17.35 15.07
N TYR A 93 -9.62 -17.52 13.93
CA TYR A 93 -10.03 -16.88 12.66
C TYR A 93 -11.47 -17.26 12.25
N GLU A 94 -11.88 -18.51 12.49
CA GLU A 94 -13.24 -18.98 12.19
C GLU A 94 -14.31 -18.35 13.11
N ARG A 95 -13.92 -17.78 14.27
CA ARG A 95 -14.79 -17.12 15.26
C ARG A 95 -14.05 -15.96 15.97
N PRO A 96 -13.73 -14.88 15.26
CA PRO A 96 -12.93 -13.78 15.80
C PRO A 96 -13.80 -12.90 16.68
N GLU A 97 -13.25 -12.48 17.82
CA GLU A 97 -13.91 -11.55 18.74
C GLU A 97 -13.71 -10.08 18.32
N ASP A 98 -14.50 -9.14 18.86
CA ASP A 98 -14.46 -7.76 18.39
C ASP A 98 -13.13 -7.02 18.71
N PRO A 99 -12.58 -6.23 17.77
CA PRO A 99 -13.03 -5.96 16.41
C PRO A 99 -12.77 -7.13 15.43
N SER A 100 -13.82 -7.82 15.02
CA SER A 100 -13.76 -9.17 14.43
C SER A 100 -12.97 -9.25 13.12
N GLU A 101 -13.14 -8.28 12.21
CA GLU A 101 -12.38 -8.22 10.96
C GLU A 101 -10.89 -7.97 11.19
N ALA A 102 -10.53 -7.04 12.07
CA ALA A 102 -9.13 -6.71 12.36
C ALA A 102 -8.42 -7.91 13.02
N VAL A 103 -9.06 -8.57 13.98
CA VAL A 103 -8.55 -9.81 14.59
C VAL A 103 -8.33 -10.90 13.52
N ALA A 104 -9.29 -11.12 12.62
CA ALA A 104 -9.15 -12.09 11.54
C ALA A 104 -7.98 -11.76 10.59
N HIS A 105 -7.82 -10.50 10.18
CA HIS A 105 -6.74 -10.07 9.29
C HIS A 105 -5.36 -10.17 9.96
N LEU A 106 -5.24 -9.80 11.24
CA LEU A 106 -4.02 -9.95 12.02
C LEU A 106 -3.62 -11.42 12.16
N ILE A 107 -4.57 -12.33 12.42
CA ILE A 107 -4.30 -13.78 12.46
C ILE A 107 -3.73 -14.27 11.13
N VAL A 108 -4.35 -13.92 9.99
CA VAL A 108 -3.85 -14.30 8.66
C VAL A 108 -2.43 -13.80 8.43
N HIS A 109 -2.14 -12.53 8.77
CA HIS A 109 -0.79 -11.98 8.61
C HIS A 109 0.23 -12.68 9.52
N ILE A 110 -0.04 -12.79 10.83
CA ILE A 110 0.84 -13.45 11.81
C ILE A 110 1.15 -14.86 11.32
N CYS A 111 0.12 -15.63 10.96
CA CYS A 111 0.28 -17.00 10.49
C CYS A 111 1.09 -17.06 9.18
N ALA A 112 0.80 -16.20 8.21
CA ALA A 112 1.53 -16.16 6.95
C ALA A 112 3.01 -15.80 7.12
N SER A 113 3.37 -14.97 8.11
CA SER A 113 4.77 -14.64 8.40
C SER A 113 5.51 -15.81 9.07
N ARG A 114 4.90 -16.47 10.07
CA ARG A 114 5.58 -17.47 10.92
C ARG A 114 5.52 -18.90 10.39
N PHE A 115 4.44 -19.28 9.72
CA PHE A 115 4.18 -20.61 9.18
C PHE A 115 4.33 -20.68 7.64
N SER A 116 5.24 -19.86 7.07
CA SER A 116 5.54 -19.84 5.63
C SER A 116 6.43 -20.99 5.13
N GLU A 117 6.96 -21.82 6.04
CA GLU A 117 7.79 -22.97 5.67
C GLU A 117 6.96 -24.11 5.03
N ALA A 118 7.58 -24.87 4.12
CA ALA A 118 6.92 -25.95 3.39
C ALA A 118 6.25 -27.01 4.28
N ARG A 119 6.78 -27.28 5.49
CA ARG A 119 6.17 -28.21 6.46
C ARG A 119 4.74 -27.81 6.88
N PHE A 120 4.45 -26.51 6.97
CA PHE A 120 3.13 -26.01 7.36
C PHE A 120 2.15 -25.89 6.20
N ALA A 121 2.62 -26.01 4.95
CA ALA A 121 1.82 -25.76 3.76
C ALA A 121 0.54 -26.62 3.71
N GLY A 122 0.61 -27.89 4.10
CA GLY A 122 -0.57 -28.77 4.17
C GLY A 122 -1.61 -28.32 5.20
N ALA A 123 -1.18 -27.88 6.38
CA ALA A 123 -2.07 -27.36 7.42
C ALA A 123 -2.68 -26.01 7.03
N PHE A 124 -1.91 -25.15 6.36
CA PHE A 124 -2.35 -23.84 5.88
C PHE A 124 -3.37 -23.98 4.73
N ASP A 125 -3.16 -24.91 3.80
CA ASP A 125 -4.17 -25.22 2.78
C ASP A 125 -5.42 -25.80 3.42
N ALA A 126 -5.31 -26.78 4.31
CA ALA A 126 -6.46 -27.36 5.00
C ALA A 126 -7.29 -26.33 5.80
N TRP A 127 -6.67 -25.28 6.35
CA TRP A 127 -7.37 -24.12 6.93
C TRP A 127 -8.07 -23.29 5.86
N THR A 128 -7.36 -22.96 4.79
CA THR A 128 -7.85 -22.16 3.65
C THR A 128 -9.05 -22.83 2.96
N ARG A 129 -9.04 -24.15 2.77
CA ARG A 129 -10.16 -24.89 2.14
C ARG A 129 -11.45 -24.89 2.96
N ARG A 130 -11.38 -24.72 4.29
CA ARG A 130 -12.57 -24.56 5.15
C ARG A 130 -13.18 -23.15 5.05
N ASN A 131 -12.40 -22.17 4.62
CA ASN A 131 -12.75 -20.75 4.58
C ASN A 131 -12.78 -20.29 3.12
N ALA A 132 -13.90 -20.59 2.44
CA ALA A 132 -14.07 -20.43 0.99
C ALA A 132 -15.15 -19.38 0.61
N GLN A 133 -15.31 -18.34 1.42
CA GLN A 133 -16.18 -17.19 1.15
C GLN A 133 -15.36 -16.01 0.60
N ALA A 134 -16.00 -15.03 -0.06
CA ALA A 134 -15.30 -13.90 -0.67
C ALA A 134 -14.39 -13.14 0.30
N ARG A 135 -14.86 -12.93 1.55
CA ARG A 135 -14.09 -12.27 2.63
C ARG A 135 -12.74 -12.94 2.93
N ASP A 136 -12.63 -14.24 2.66
CA ASP A 136 -11.43 -15.05 2.90
C ASP A 136 -10.36 -14.85 1.79
N ALA A 137 -10.58 -13.96 0.82
CA ALA A 137 -9.64 -13.67 -0.27
C ALA A 137 -8.21 -13.34 0.19
N TRP A 138 -8.04 -12.68 1.33
CA TRP A 138 -6.71 -12.41 1.89
C TRP A 138 -6.01 -13.68 2.39
N LEU A 139 -6.74 -14.58 3.06
CA LEU A 139 -6.25 -15.89 3.48
C LEU A 139 -5.83 -16.72 2.26
N TRP A 140 -6.65 -16.72 1.20
CA TRP A 140 -6.33 -17.41 -0.06
C TRP A 140 -5.10 -16.85 -0.77
N TYR A 141 -4.93 -15.52 -0.83
CA TYR A 141 -3.73 -14.88 -1.37
C TYR A 141 -2.47 -15.32 -0.61
N GLN A 142 -2.50 -15.27 0.73
CA GLN A 142 -1.34 -15.66 1.54
C GLN A 142 -1.05 -17.17 1.45
N ASN A 143 -2.08 -18.03 1.51
CA ASN A 143 -1.91 -19.48 1.29
C ASN A 143 -1.27 -19.75 -0.07
N ALA A 144 -1.79 -19.16 -1.15
CA ALA A 144 -1.26 -19.37 -2.50
C ALA A 144 0.21 -18.95 -2.63
N ARG A 145 0.67 -17.89 -1.93
CA ARG A 145 2.10 -17.52 -1.88
C ARG A 145 2.97 -18.56 -1.17
N ILE A 146 2.44 -19.18 -0.12
CA ILE A 146 3.09 -20.29 0.61
C ILE A 146 3.12 -21.55 -0.26
N GLN A 147 1.99 -21.98 -0.83
CA GLN A 147 1.92 -23.15 -1.72
C GLN A 147 2.85 -23.03 -2.93
N ALA A 148 2.85 -21.87 -3.62
CA ALA A 148 3.74 -21.61 -4.75
C ALA A 148 5.24 -21.63 -4.40
N SER A 149 5.58 -21.56 -3.11
CA SER A 149 6.95 -21.69 -2.60
C SER A 149 7.26 -23.11 -2.10
N ALA A 150 6.25 -23.86 -1.64
CA ALA A 150 6.40 -25.16 -1.00
C ALA A 150 6.17 -26.36 -1.94
N ALA A 151 5.14 -26.27 -2.80
CA ALA A 151 4.64 -27.36 -3.63
C ALA A 151 4.54 -27.01 -5.14
N GLY A 152 4.86 -25.76 -5.51
CA GLY A 152 4.70 -25.25 -6.87
C GLY A 152 3.29 -24.77 -7.17
N SER A 153 2.99 -24.54 -8.45
CA SER A 153 1.84 -23.75 -8.87
C SER A 153 0.69 -24.55 -9.50
N ASP A 154 0.85 -25.85 -9.76
CA ASP A 154 -0.14 -26.64 -10.51
C ASP A 154 -1.53 -26.68 -9.85
N ALA A 155 -1.57 -26.86 -8.52
CA ALA A 155 -2.83 -26.81 -7.75
C ALA A 155 -3.46 -25.41 -7.77
N LEU A 156 -2.66 -24.36 -7.74
CA LEU A 156 -3.13 -22.97 -7.79
C LEU A 156 -3.68 -22.61 -9.19
N VAL A 157 -3.05 -23.12 -10.25
CA VAL A 157 -3.55 -23.02 -11.62
C VAL A 157 -4.89 -23.75 -11.77
N ALA A 158 -5.07 -24.89 -11.10
CA ALA A 158 -6.35 -25.59 -11.04
C ALA A 158 -7.42 -24.79 -10.28
N ASP A 159 -7.06 -24.16 -9.16
CA ASP A 159 -7.97 -23.28 -8.39
C ASP A 159 -8.45 -22.08 -9.19
N VAL A 160 -7.56 -21.37 -9.89
CA VAL A 160 -7.94 -20.23 -10.75
C VAL A 160 -8.89 -20.65 -11.89
N LYS A 161 -8.71 -21.86 -12.43
CA LYS A 161 -9.59 -22.45 -13.47
C LYS A 161 -10.89 -23.05 -12.93
N ASN A 162 -11.03 -23.22 -11.62
CA ASN A 162 -12.20 -23.85 -11.03
C ASN A 162 -13.39 -22.89 -10.98
N SER A 163 -14.28 -22.96 -11.97
CA SER A 163 -15.49 -22.12 -12.03
C SER A 163 -16.51 -22.35 -10.89
N LYS A 164 -16.34 -23.39 -10.07
CA LYS A 164 -17.12 -23.61 -8.84
C LYS A 164 -16.54 -22.91 -7.61
N LEU A 165 -15.28 -22.48 -7.67
CA LEU A 165 -14.65 -21.70 -6.60
C LEU A 165 -15.15 -20.25 -6.65
N ASN A 166 -15.33 -19.62 -5.49
CA ASN A 166 -15.74 -18.22 -5.41
C ASN A 166 -14.79 -17.32 -6.21
N VAL A 167 -15.35 -16.39 -6.99
CA VAL A 167 -14.62 -15.58 -7.96
C VAL A 167 -13.54 -14.70 -7.33
N PHE A 168 -13.76 -14.17 -6.12
CA PHE A 168 -12.76 -13.36 -5.41
C PHE A 168 -11.57 -14.22 -4.94
N LEU A 169 -11.79 -15.50 -4.67
CA LEU A 169 -10.73 -16.45 -4.29
C LEU A 169 -9.89 -16.85 -5.51
N ARG A 170 -10.56 -17.14 -6.65
CA ARG A 170 -9.87 -17.33 -7.95
C ARG A 170 -8.99 -16.12 -8.29
N ALA A 171 -9.50 -14.90 -8.11
CA ALA A 171 -8.73 -13.68 -8.33
C ALA A 171 -7.57 -13.53 -7.33
N ALA A 172 -7.78 -13.77 -6.04
CA ALA A 172 -6.73 -13.74 -5.01
C ALA A 172 -5.59 -14.73 -5.29
N THR A 173 -5.91 -15.96 -5.74
CA THR A 173 -4.90 -16.94 -6.16
C THR A 173 -4.16 -16.48 -7.42
N LEU A 174 -4.86 -15.87 -8.38
CA LEU A 174 -4.24 -15.28 -9.59
C LEU A 174 -3.28 -14.12 -9.25
N GLU A 175 -3.64 -13.26 -8.29
CA GLU A 175 -2.76 -12.20 -7.76
C GLU A 175 -1.54 -12.77 -7.02
N ALA A 176 -1.70 -13.88 -6.29
CA ALA A 176 -0.58 -14.55 -5.62
C ALA A 176 0.44 -15.09 -6.63
N LEU A 177 -0.02 -15.72 -7.71
CA LEU A 177 0.81 -16.14 -8.84
C LEU A 177 1.45 -14.92 -9.54
N ALA A 178 0.69 -13.82 -9.73
CA ALA A 178 1.19 -12.57 -10.31
C ALA A 178 2.30 -11.94 -9.47
N SER A 179 2.20 -11.96 -8.13
CA SER A 179 3.22 -11.44 -7.19
C SER A 179 4.58 -12.15 -7.32
N ARG A 180 4.61 -13.35 -7.90
CA ARG A 180 5.81 -14.17 -8.13
C ARG A 180 6.25 -14.20 -9.60
N ALA A 181 5.52 -13.54 -10.50
CA ALA A 181 5.66 -13.67 -11.95
C ALA A 181 5.71 -15.15 -12.41
N ASP A 182 4.75 -15.94 -11.93
CA ASP A 182 4.69 -17.38 -12.23
C ASP A 182 4.56 -17.68 -13.74
N ALA A 183 5.38 -18.60 -14.24
CA ALA A 183 5.48 -18.89 -15.68
C ALA A 183 4.18 -19.40 -16.32
N SER A 184 3.24 -19.94 -15.54
CA SER A 184 1.94 -20.40 -16.05
C SER A 184 1.01 -19.26 -16.48
N LEU A 185 1.23 -18.02 -16.00
CA LEU A 185 0.27 -16.91 -16.14
C LEU A 185 -0.07 -16.58 -17.60
N LEU A 186 0.91 -16.57 -18.50
CA LEU A 186 0.67 -16.23 -19.92
C LEU A 186 -0.26 -17.25 -20.61
N ALA A 187 -0.21 -18.52 -20.21
CA ALA A 187 -1.13 -19.55 -20.70
C ALA A 187 -2.46 -19.58 -19.94
N LEU A 188 -2.47 -19.12 -18.68
CA LEU A 188 -3.66 -19.07 -17.83
C LEU A 188 -4.59 -17.91 -18.18
N ILE A 189 -4.05 -16.74 -18.52
CA ILE A 189 -4.81 -15.52 -18.82
C ILE A 189 -5.91 -15.75 -19.87
N PRO A 190 -5.66 -16.32 -21.07
CA PRO A 190 -6.72 -16.56 -22.04
C PRO A 190 -7.85 -17.45 -21.50
N ALA A 191 -7.50 -18.55 -20.80
CA ALA A 191 -8.48 -19.48 -20.25
C ALA A 191 -9.37 -18.85 -19.17
N VAL A 192 -8.86 -17.91 -18.37
CA VAL A 192 -9.66 -17.15 -17.40
C VAL A 192 -10.55 -16.12 -18.13
N LEU A 193 -10.04 -15.48 -19.17
CA LEU A 193 -10.79 -14.48 -19.93
C LEU A 193 -11.95 -15.08 -20.75
N ASP A 194 -11.86 -16.36 -21.11
CA ASP A 194 -12.93 -17.10 -21.78
C ASP A 194 -14.04 -17.59 -20.82
N ASP A 195 -13.77 -17.66 -19.51
CA ASP A 195 -14.71 -18.02 -18.42
C ASP A 195 -15.12 -16.79 -17.56
N LEU A 196 -15.07 -15.58 -18.11
CA LEU A 196 -15.45 -14.38 -17.36
C LEU A 196 -16.95 -14.34 -17.02
N PRO A 197 -17.31 -13.97 -15.78
CA PRO A 197 -18.69 -13.61 -15.42
C PRO A 197 -19.28 -12.56 -16.36
N ALA A 198 -20.60 -12.57 -16.51
CA ALA A 198 -21.27 -11.77 -17.54
C ALA A 198 -21.17 -10.24 -17.33
N LYS A 199 -21.14 -9.77 -16.08
CA LYS A 199 -21.06 -8.34 -15.69
C LYS A 199 -20.82 -8.20 -14.18
N GLY A 200 -20.51 -6.98 -13.72
CA GLY A 200 -20.45 -6.63 -12.28
C GLY A 200 -19.11 -6.97 -11.60
N PRO A 201 -19.03 -6.86 -10.26
CA PRO A 201 -17.76 -6.97 -9.51
C PRO A 201 -16.97 -8.25 -9.77
N GLU A 202 -17.66 -9.39 -9.96
CA GLU A 202 -17.04 -10.68 -10.25
C GLU A 202 -16.34 -10.69 -11.63
N ARG A 203 -16.91 -10.01 -12.63
CA ARG A 203 -16.25 -9.82 -13.93
C ARG A 203 -15.05 -8.88 -13.79
N ALA A 204 -15.26 -7.74 -13.12
CA ALA A 204 -14.25 -6.72 -12.89
C ALA A 204 -12.99 -7.30 -12.24
N VAL A 205 -13.16 -8.04 -11.14
CA VAL A 205 -12.04 -8.54 -10.34
C VAL A 205 -11.16 -9.55 -11.08
N LEU A 206 -11.75 -10.53 -11.80
CA LEU A 206 -10.96 -11.48 -12.60
C LEU A 206 -10.25 -10.82 -13.76
N LEU A 207 -10.92 -9.90 -14.46
CA LEU A 207 -10.35 -9.18 -15.60
C LEU A 207 -9.17 -8.29 -15.16
N GLU A 208 -9.32 -7.56 -14.05
CA GLU A 208 -8.27 -6.72 -13.49
C GLU A 208 -7.09 -7.54 -12.97
N SER A 209 -7.34 -8.71 -12.39
CA SER A 209 -6.28 -9.64 -11.99
C SER A 209 -5.58 -10.29 -13.19
N CYS A 210 -6.26 -10.54 -14.32
CA CYS A 210 -5.60 -10.93 -15.57
C CYS A 210 -4.67 -9.83 -16.10
N ALA A 211 -5.09 -8.56 -16.02
CA ALA A 211 -4.24 -7.43 -16.40
C ALA A 211 -3.05 -7.24 -15.44
N ALA A 212 -3.22 -7.51 -14.14
CA ALA A 212 -2.13 -7.50 -13.16
C ALA A 212 -1.14 -8.66 -13.38
N ALA A 213 -1.64 -9.86 -13.70
CA ALA A 213 -0.83 -11.02 -14.07
C ALA A 213 -0.04 -10.81 -15.38
N LEU A 214 -0.60 -10.07 -16.34
CA LEU A 214 0.12 -9.66 -17.55
C LEU A 214 1.25 -8.67 -17.21
N LEU A 215 0.99 -7.69 -16.33
CA LEU A 215 1.98 -6.68 -15.93
C LEU A 215 3.20 -7.29 -15.21
N SER A 216 3.02 -8.35 -14.40
CA SER A 216 4.15 -9.05 -13.78
C SER A 216 5.10 -9.70 -14.79
N HIS A 217 4.61 -9.97 -16.01
CA HIS A 217 5.38 -10.48 -17.14
C HIS A 217 5.90 -9.40 -18.10
N SER A 218 5.91 -8.12 -17.70
CA SER A 218 6.41 -7.00 -18.51
C SER A 218 7.83 -7.19 -19.08
N ALA A 219 8.70 -7.98 -18.43
CA ALA A 219 10.02 -8.36 -18.95
C ALA A 219 9.98 -9.34 -20.16
N LYS A 220 8.81 -9.88 -20.51
CA LYS A 220 8.55 -10.66 -21.73
C LYS A 220 7.92 -9.82 -22.85
N LEU A 221 7.69 -8.52 -22.66
CA LEU A 221 7.14 -7.63 -23.70
C LEU A 221 8.01 -7.70 -24.97
N GLY A 222 7.36 -7.83 -26.13
CA GLY A 222 8.03 -8.01 -27.43
C GLY A 222 8.42 -9.46 -27.76
N LYS A 223 8.10 -10.45 -26.92
CA LYS A 223 8.28 -11.89 -27.21
C LYS A 223 6.96 -12.53 -27.65
N ASP A 224 7.06 -13.53 -28.52
CA ASP A 224 5.89 -14.23 -29.09
C ASP A 224 5.00 -14.88 -28.01
N GLU A 225 5.59 -15.41 -26.94
CA GLU A 225 4.87 -15.99 -25.79
C GLU A 225 3.98 -14.98 -25.04
N PHE A 226 4.32 -13.68 -25.07
CA PHE A 226 3.61 -12.63 -24.34
C PHE A 226 2.42 -12.08 -25.13
N LYS A 227 2.55 -12.02 -26.46
CA LYS A 227 1.62 -11.32 -27.35
C LYS A 227 0.18 -11.85 -27.29
N PRO A 228 -0.11 -13.18 -27.31
CA PRO A 228 -1.48 -13.69 -27.25
C PRO A 228 -2.23 -13.30 -25.97
N ALA A 229 -1.57 -13.40 -24.81
CA ALA A 229 -2.14 -13.00 -23.52
C ALA A 229 -2.40 -11.49 -23.48
N ALA A 230 -1.45 -10.69 -23.98
CA ALA A 230 -1.57 -9.24 -24.06
C ALA A 230 -2.72 -8.80 -24.97
N GLU A 231 -2.84 -9.35 -26.18
CA GLU A 231 -3.95 -9.06 -27.07
C GLU A 231 -5.31 -9.42 -26.46
N ARG A 232 -5.41 -10.58 -25.77
CA ARG A 232 -6.67 -11.01 -25.15
C ARG A 232 -7.11 -10.06 -24.03
N VAL A 233 -6.19 -9.60 -23.18
CA VAL A 233 -6.47 -8.58 -22.14
C VAL A 233 -6.82 -7.23 -22.75
N ILE A 234 -6.04 -6.77 -23.74
CA ILE A 234 -6.22 -5.44 -24.33
C ILE A 234 -7.58 -5.33 -25.04
N ARG A 235 -8.05 -6.38 -25.72
CA ARG A 235 -9.34 -6.39 -26.42
C ARG A 235 -10.56 -6.27 -25.48
N GLU A 236 -10.43 -6.65 -24.21
CA GLU A 236 -11.51 -6.48 -23.22
C GLU A 236 -11.85 -5.01 -22.94
N LEU A 237 -10.93 -4.07 -23.23
CA LEU A 237 -11.23 -2.63 -23.18
C LEU A 237 -12.40 -2.23 -24.09
N ASP A 238 -12.66 -2.96 -25.16
CA ASP A 238 -13.77 -2.66 -26.08
C ASP A 238 -15.08 -3.40 -25.76
N ASP A 239 -15.08 -4.38 -24.84
CA ASP A 239 -16.33 -5.04 -24.42
C ASP A 239 -17.23 -4.03 -23.67
N LYS A 240 -18.51 -4.00 -24.04
CA LYS A 240 -19.56 -3.16 -23.45
C LYS A 240 -20.06 -3.68 -22.10
N LYS A 241 -19.71 -4.91 -21.72
CA LYS A 241 -19.99 -5.51 -20.41
C LYS A 241 -19.06 -5.00 -19.30
N ASN A 242 -17.89 -4.49 -19.68
CA ASN A 242 -16.91 -3.93 -18.75
C ASN A 242 -17.27 -2.48 -18.43
N ASP A 243 -17.34 -2.14 -17.14
CA ASP A 243 -17.57 -0.78 -16.70
C ASP A 243 -16.33 0.11 -16.90
N GLU A 244 -16.52 1.43 -16.84
CA GLU A 244 -15.43 2.41 -17.05
C GLU A 244 -14.32 2.28 -16.00
N ARG A 245 -14.62 1.85 -14.77
CA ARG A 245 -13.62 1.69 -13.69
C ARG A 245 -12.72 0.50 -13.97
N SER A 246 -13.25 -0.65 -14.40
CA SER A 246 -12.41 -1.76 -14.86
C SER A 246 -11.55 -1.37 -16.07
N LYS A 247 -12.11 -0.64 -17.04
CA LYS A 247 -11.32 -0.13 -18.19
C LYS A 247 -10.20 0.79 -17.74
N LEU A 248 -10.47 1.69 -16.79
CA LEU A 248 -9.46 2.57 -16.20
C LEU A 248 -8.36 1.79 -15.46
N VAL A 249 -8.72 0.78 -14.67
CA VAL A 249 -7.73 -0.07 -13.98
C VAL A 249 -6.84 -0.78 -15.01
N ILE A 250 -7.41 -1.40 -16.04
CA ILE A 250 -6.63 -2.02 -17.13
C ILE A 250 -5.73 -0.98 -17.80
N ALA A 251 -6.26 0.19 -18.16
CA ALA A 251 -5.51 1.26 -18.83
C ALA A 251 -4.34 1.80 -17.97
N ARG A 252 -4.50 1.90 -16.65
CA ARG A 252 -3.41 2.20 -15.70
C ARG A 252 -2.32 1.13 -15.72
N LEU A 253 -2.69 -0.15 -15.80
CA LEU A 253 -1.73 -1.25 -15.88
C LEU A 253 -1.02 -1.28 -17.23
N MET A 254 -1.72 -0.99 -18.34
CA MET A 254 -1.12 -0.85 -19.67
C MET A 254 -0.17 0.36 -19.72
N LYS A 255 -0.53 1.48 -19.09
CA LYS A 255 0.34 2.66 -18.94
C LYS A 255 1.70 2.27 -18.35
N ILE A 256 1.70 1.50 -17.27
CA ILE A 256 2.93 1.01 -16.60
C ILE A 256 3.67 -0.01 -17.49
N LEU A 257 2.96 -0.99 -18.06
CA LEU A 257 3.52 -2.02 -18.94
C LEU A 257 4.29 -1.42 -20.13
N PHE A 258 3.68 -0.46 -20.82
CA PHE A 258 4.26 0.21 -21.99
C PHE A 258 5.11 1.44 -21.66
N LYS A 259 5.26 1.80 -20.38
CA LYS A 259 6.04 2.96 -19.90
C LYS A 259 5.70 4.26 -20.62
N THR A 260 4.39 4.50 -20.81
CA THR A 260 3.85 5.71 -21.44
C THR A 260 3.19 6.60 -20.41
N ASP A 261 2.89 7.86 -20.75
CA ASP A 261 2.03 8.72 -19.94
C ASP A 261 0.55 8.68 -20.32
N THR A 262 0.24 8.10 -21.49
CA THR A 262 -1.11 8.03 -22.04
C THR A 262 -1.98 7.04 -21.26
N VAL A 263 -3.26 7.39 -21.08
CA VAL A 263 -4.31 6.48 -20.61
C VAL A 263 -5.42 6.51 -21.67
N ALA A 264 -5.65 5.37 -22.32
CA ALA A 264 -6.72 5.14 -23.29
C ALA A 264 -7.63 4.03 -22.76
N LEU A 265 -8.96 4.20 -22.92
CA LEU A 265 -9.93 3.20 -22.46
C LEU A 265 -10.41 2.27 -23.58
N GLU A 266 -9.92 2.49 -24.80
CA GLU A 266 -10.15 1.67 -25.99
C GLU A 266 -8.93 0.76 -26.27
N SER A 267 -9.15 -0.38 -26.92
CA SER A 267 -8.08 -1.36 -27.19
C SER A 267 -7.03 -0.86 -28.19
N GLY A 268 -7.45 -0.08 -29.19
CA GLY A 268 -6.65 0.32 -30.35
C GLY A 268 -5.26 0.87 -30.03
N PRO A 269 -5.12 1.95 -29.23
CA PRO A 269 -3.82 2.53 -28.89
C PRO A 269 -2.87 1.55 -28.21
N TRP A 270 -3.39 0.59 -27.45
CA TRP A 270 -2.60 -0.45 -26.78
C TRP A 270 -2.21 -1.60 -27.72
N LEU A 271 -3.06 -1.95 -28.69
CA LEU A 271 -2.72 -2.88 -29.76
C LEU A 271 -1.63 -2.29 -30.67
N ASP A 272 -1.68 -0.98 -30.96
CA ASP A 272 -0.64 -0.28 -31.72
C ASP A 272 0.71 -0.31 -30.98
N LEU A 273 0.70 -0.08 -29.66
CA LEU A 273 1.86 -0.20 -28.77
C LEU A 273 2.41 -1.64 -28.70
N LEU A 274 1.53 -2.65 -28.63
CA LEU A 274 1.93 -4.06 -28.58
C LEU A 274 2.55 -4.54 -29.89
N ASN A 275 2.05 -4.05 -31.03
CA ASN A 275 2.57 -4.42 -32.35
C ASN A 275 3.81 -3.60 -32.75
N ASN A 276 4.00 -2.40 -32.22
CA ASN A 276 5.11 -1.51 -32.57
C ASN A 276 5.91 -1.09 -31.33
N ILE A 277 7.04 -1.76 -31.09
CA ILE A 277 7.95 -1.51 -29.95
C ILE A 277 8.52 -0.07 -29.95
N GLN A 278 8.46 0.65 -31.07
CA GLN A 278 8.61 2.10 -31.14
C GLN A 278 7.30 2.75 -31.60
N PRO A 279 6.38 3.09 -30.67
CA PRO A 279 5.16 3.81 -31.01
C PRO A 279 5.50 5.23 -31.52
N LYS A 280 4.87 5.64 -32.61
CA LYS A 280 4.63 7.07 -32.82
C LYS A 280 3.62 7.51 -31.76
N ALA A 281 3.84 8.66 -31.13
CA ALA A 281 2.91 9.20 -30.15
C ALA A 281 1.50 9.29 -30.77
N PRO A 282 0.42 8.90 -30.04
CA PRO A 282 -0.92 8.83 -30.59
C PRO A 282 -1.33 10.18 -31.19
N THR A 283 -1.69 10.17 -32.47
CA THR A 283 -1.94 11.40 -33.26
C THR A 283 -3.24 12.12 -32.93
N LYS A 284 -4.02 11.59 -31.98
CA LYS A 284 -5.18 12.23 -31.37
C LYS A 284 -5.12 11.98 -29.86
N PRO A 285 -5.33 13.01 -29.01
CA PRO A 285 -5.58 12.76 -27.59
C PRO A 285 -6.84 11.89 -27.44
N SER A 286 -6.83 10.96 -26.49
CA SER A 286 -8.06 10.24 -26.11
C SER A 286 -9.08 11.22 -25.50
N ARG A 287 -10.30 10.77 -25.22
CA ARG A 287 -11.30 11.59 -24.50
C ARG A 287 -10.77 12.11 -23.15
N TYR A 288 -9.75 11.47 -22.56
CA TYR A 288 -9.05 11.92 -21.35
C TYR A 288 -8.06 13.08 -21.57
N ALA A 289 -8.33 13.95 -22.55
CA ALA A 289 -7.94 15.37 -22.47
C ALA A 289 -8.84 16.19 -21.52
N GLU A 290 -9.85 15.55 -20.92
CA GLU A 290 -10.61 16.03 -19.76
C GLU A 290 -9.68 16.45 -18.61
N LYS A 291 -10.17 17.37 -17.75
CA LYS A 291 -9.46 17.78 -16.54
C LYS A 291 -9.16 16.55 -15.68
N LYS A 292 -7.99 16.53 -15.05
CA LYS A 292 -7.59 15.45 -14.15
C LYS A 292 -7.80 15.86 -12.69
N PRO A 293 -8.16 14.92 -11.80
CA PRO A 293 -8.06 15.17 -10.38
C PRO A 293 -6.58 15.36 -10.01
N GLN A 294 -6.32 16.32 -9.15
CA GLN A 294 -4.98 16.63 -8.66
C GLN A 294 -5.00 16.96 -7.18
N PHE A 295 -3.85 16.82 -6.53
CA PHE A 295 -3.57 17.43 -5.23
C PHE A 295 -2.08 17.76 -5.14
N LEU A 296 -1.74 18.98 -4.71
CA LEU A 296 -0.36 19.45 -4.53
C LEU A 296 0.53 19.04 -5.73
N GLY A 297 0.16 19.46 -6.93
CA GLY A 297 0.87 19.18 -8.19
C GLY A 297 0.91 17.71 -8.66
N ILE A 298 0.38 16.74 -7.91
CA ILE A 298 0.23 15.37 -8.38
C ILE A 298 -1.06 15.28 -9.20
N GLU A 299 -0.95 15.22 -10.52
CA GLU A 299 -2.04 14.78 -11.40
C GLU A 299 -2.26 13.26 -11.29
N SER A 300 -3.52 12.85 -11.28
CA SER A 300 -3.98 11.45 -11.26
C SER A 300 -5.02 11.18 -12.35
N THR A 301 -5.65 10.00 -12.31
CA THR A 301 -6.80 9.61 -13.13
C THR A 301 -7.98 9.19 -12.24
N GLY A 302 -9.07 8.71 -12.81
CA GLY A 302 -10.29 8.34 -12.05
C GLY A 302 -11.32 9.47 -11.93
N ARG A 303 -12.56 9.07 -11.65
CA ARG A 303 -13.71 9.99 -11.46
C ARG A 303 -14.11 10.10 -10.00
N ARG A 304 -13.75 9.14 -9.14
CA ARG A 304 -14.10 9.08 -7.72
C ARG A 304 -12.85 9.18 -6.84
N VAL A 305 -12.71 10.30 -6.16
CA VAL A 305 -11.45 10.69 -5.49
C VAL A 305 -11.62 10.79 -3.99
N ALA A 306 -10.79 10.10 -3.21
CA ALA A 306 -10.61 10.38 -1.80
C ALA A 306 -9.45 11.36 -1.57
N TYR A 307 -9.69 12.36 -0.75
CA TYR A 307 -8.67 13.19 -0.12
C TYR A 307 -8.60 12.77 1.35
N VAL A 308 -7.54 12.04 1.73
CA VAL A 308 -7.28 11.55 3.09
C VAL A 308 -6.24 12.49 3.70
N ILE A 309 -6.69 13.34 4.62
CA ILE A 309 -5.96 14.52 5.09
C ILE A 309 -5.69 14.40 6.57
N ASP A 310 -4.42 14.51 6.92
CA ASP A 310 -3.97 14.58 8.30
C ASP A 310 -4.46 15.85 8.99
N LEU A 311 -5.00 15.68 10.19
CA LEU A 311 -5.52 16.70 11.09
C LEU A 311 -4.91 16.55 12.50
N SER A 312 -3.83 15.79 12.65
CA SER A 312 -3.06 15.70 13.89
C SER A 312 -2.58 17.09 14.38
N ASP A 313 -2.16 17.16 15.64
CA ASP A 313 -1.63 18.39 16.23
C ASP A 313 -0.30 18.83 15.58
N SER A 314 0.50 17.90 15.05
CA SER A 314 1.74 18.20 14.32
C SER A 314 1.50 19.05 13.07
N MET A 315 0.34 18.92 12.43
CA MET A 315 -0.05 19.76 11.29
C MET A 315 -0.18 21.26 11.64
N LEU A 316 -0.17 21.65 12.92
CA LEU A 316 -0.10 23.05 13.34
C LEU A 316 1.33 23.61 13.42
N ILE A 317 2.37 22.79 13.23
CA ILE A 317 3.77 23.22 13.14
C ILE A 317 3.91 24.28 12.03
N PRO A 318 4.54 25.43 12.32
CA PRO A 318 4.79 26.48 11.32
C PRO A 318 5.63 25.97 10.15
N LEU A 319 5.25 26.36 8.93
CA LEU A 319 5.99 26.03 7.72
C LEU A 319 7.38 26.68 7.74
N THR A 320 8.40 25.83 7.64
CA THR A 320 9.77 26.25 7.34
C THR A 320 9.84 26.98 6.00
N GLN A 321 10.89 27.78 5.81
CA GLN A 321 11.13 28.46 4.54
C GLN A 321 11.25 27.47 3.37
N LYS A 322 11.84 26.30 3.61
CA LYS A 322 12.01 25.24 2.62
C LYS A 322 10.68 24.60 2.22
N GLU A 323 9.80 24.29 3.17
CA GLU A 323 8.44 23.81 2.86
C GLU A 323 7.67 24.87 2.05
N LYS A 324 7.74 26.15 2.41
CA LYS A 324 7.12 27.24 1.63
C LYS A 324 7.64 27.32 0.19
N GLU A 325 8.94 27.12 -0.01
CA GLU A 325 9.53 27.07 -1.36
C GLU A 325 9.13 25.81 -2.13
N ASP A 326 9.14 24.64 -1.48
CA ASP A 326 8.79 23.36 -2.10
C ASP A 326 7.30 23.25 -2.43
N LEU A 327 6.42 23.90 -1.66
CA LEU A 327 4.99 24.05 -1.98
C LEU A 327 4.77 25.02 -3.17
N LYS A 328 5.56 26.09 -3.30
CA LYS A 328 5.49 27.06 -4.41
C LYS A 328 6.09 26.55 -5.72
N LYS A 329 6.94 25.52 -5.66
CA LYS A 329 7.48 24.86 -6.86
C LYS A 329 6.37 24.00 -7.48
N PRO A 330 6.04 24.16 -8.78
CA PRO A 330 5.29 23.12 -9.48
C PRO A 330 6.11 21.83 -9.45
N LEU A 331 5.43 20.69 -9.47
CA LEU A 331 6.09 19.38 -9.51
C LEU A 331 6.89 19.25 -10.82
N THR A 332 8.19 19.53 -10.76
CA THR A 332 9.09 19.30 -11.91
C THR A 332 9.05 17.83 -12.24
N ARG A 333 8.61 17.52 -13.46
CA ARG A 333 8.48 16.16 -13.97
C ARG A 333 9.84 15.45 -13.90
N GLY A 334 9.81 14.13 -13.71
CA GLY A 334 10.98 13.34 -13.31
C GLY A 334 12.14 13.37 -14.33
N PRO A 335 13.36 12.96 -13.92
CA PRO A 335 14.53 12.96 -14.78
C PRO A 335 14.35 11.95 -15.92
N GLY A 336 13.95 12.45 -17.10
CA GLY A 336 13.68 11.62 -18.27
C GLY A 336 12.82 12.29 -19.35
N GLU A 337 11.99 13.28 -18.98
CA GLU A 337 11.27 14.06 -19.98
C GLU A 337 12.22 14.97 -20.76
N LYS A 338 12.21 14.79 -22.08
CA LYS A 338 13.14 15.43 -23.00
C LYS A 338 12.95 16.95 -22.97
N LYS A 339 14.05 17.67 -23.20
CA LYS A 339 13.99 19.00 -23.81
C LYS A 339 13.15 18.93 -25.10
N ASP A 340 12.60 20.04 -25.54
CA ASP A 340 12.08 20.09 -26.90
C ASP A 340 13.19 19.75 -27.93
N PRO A 341 12.87 19.34 -29.17
CA PRO A 341 13.89 18.96 -30.14
C PRO A 341 14.97 20.03 -30.40
N ASP A 342 14.69 21.29 -30.06
CA ASP A 342 15.58 22.44 -30.23
C ASP A 342 16.41 22.78 -28.96
N GLY A 343 16.25 22.01 -27.87
CA GLY A 343 17.05 22.13 -26.65
C GLY A 343 16.63 23.24 -25.68
N ASN A 344 15.50 23.90 -25.92
CA ASN A 344 14.96 24.95 -25.07
C ASN A 344 14.19 24.36 -23.86
N PRO A 345 14.05 25.13 -22.76
CA PRO A 345 13.05 24.81 -21.74
C PRO A 345 11.64 24.91 -22.37
N PRO A 346 10.72 23.98 -22.06
CA PRO A 346 9.37 24.01 -22.61
C PRO A 346 8.70 25.35 -22.31
N LYS A 347 8.08 25.95 -23.33
CA LYS A 347 7.31 27.19 -23.15
C LYS A 347 6.27 26.98 -22.05
N LYS A 348 6.28 27.86 -21.05
CA LYS A 348 5.17 27.96 -20.10
C LYS A 348 3.94 28.42 -20.87
N GLU A 349 3.06 27.49 -21.20
CA GLU A 349 1.67 27.80 -21.46
C GLU A 349 1.05 28.20 -20.11
N ASP A 350 1.14 29.48 -19.73
CA ASP A 350 0.27 30.02 -18.69
C ASP A 350 -1.18 29.95 -19.23
N PRO A 351 -2.09 29.16 -18.63
CA PRO A 351 -3.43 28.95 -19.17
C PRO A 351 -4.28 30.21 -18.91
N LYS A 352 -4.31 31.10 -19.91
CA LYS A 352 -4.92 32.44 -19.82
C LYS A 352 -6.42 32.48 -19.53
N ASP A 353 -7.13 31.34 -19.59
CA ASP A 353 -8.57 31.25 -19.38
C ASP A 353 -8.99 30.43 -18.14
N SER A 354 -8.06 30.14 -17.22
CA SER A 354 -8.46 29.55 -15.91
C SER A 354 -9.25 30.56 -15.08
N LYS A 355 -10.58 30.40 -15.03
CA LYS A 355 -11.47 31.12 -14.08
C LYS A 355 -11.26 30.70 -12.61
N PHE A 356 -10.34 29.79 -12.33
CA PHE A 356 -10.02 29.31 -10.99
C PHE A 356 -8.60 29.74 -10.59
N PRO A 357 -8.39 30.19 -9.33
CA PRO A 357 -7.07 30.52 -8.83
C PRO A 357 -6.13 29.32 -8.94
N GLY A 358 -4.88 29.56 -9.35
CA GLY A 358 -3.81 28.59 -9.33
C GLY A 358 -2.99 28.64 -8.04
N GLU A 359 -1.94 27.81 -7.95
CA GLU A 359 -1.03 27.77 -6.79
C GLU A 359 -0.35 29.13 -6.50
N LYS A 360 -0.21 29.97 -7.53
CA LYS A 360 0.32 31.35 -7.43
C LYS A 360 -0.63 32.31 -6.72
N ASP A 361 -1.94 32.03 -6.75
CA ASP A 361 -3.01 32.90 -6.24
C ASP A 361 -3.46 32.52 -4.81
N LEU A 362 -2.73 31.59 -4.17
CA LEU A 362 -2.94 31.25 -2.77
C LEU A 362 -2.62 32.43 -1.84
N PRO A 363 -3.36 32.60 -0.72
CA PRO A 363 -3.12 33.65 0.26
C PRO A 363 -1.89 33.31 1.12
N TRP A 364 -0.70 33.39 0.53
CA TRP A 364 0.57 33.06 1.17
C TRP A 364 0.90 33.91 2.41
N ASP A 365 0.25 35.05 2.57
CA ASP A 365 0.25 35.90 3.75
C ASP A 365 -0.54 35.31 4.94
N LYS A 366 -1.43 34.34 4.68
CA LYS A 366 -2.32 33.70 5.67
C LYS A 366 -2.05 32.21 5.86
N ILE A 367 -1.02 31.67 5.21
CA ILE A 367 -0.62 30.27 5.29
C ILE A 367 0.64 30.19 6.18
N ASN A 368 0.41 29.87 7.46
CA ASN A 368 1.44 29.87 8.48
C ASN A 368 1.94 28.46 8.80
N ASN A 369 1.04 27.48 8.85
CA ASN A 369 1.32 26.09 9.24
C ASN A 369 0.95 25.06 8.14
N ARG A 370 1.30 23.80 8.38
CA ARG A 370 1.10 22.68 7.46
C ARG A 370 -0.38 22.41 7.16
N PHE A 371 -1.25 22.50 8.16
CA PHE A 371 -2.71 22.39 8.00
C PHE A 371 -3.28 23.48 7.09
N GLU A 372 -2.91 24.74 7.30
CA GLU A 372 -3.39 25.85 6.47
C GLU A 372 -2.96 25.67 4.99
N ALA A 373 -1.73 25.20 4.74
CA ALA A 373 -1.32 24.85 3.39
C ALA A 373 -2.16 23.71 2.80
N ALA A 374 -2.26 22.57 3.51
CA ALA A 374 -3.06 21.42 3.07
C ALA A 374 -4.51 21.82 2.77
N ARG A 375 -5.12 22.63 3.63
CA ARG A 375 -6.45 23.20 3.45
C ARG A 375 -6.57 24.03 2.18
N GLU A 376 -5.73 25.04 1.97
CA GLU A 376 -5.88 25.92 0.80
C GLU A 376 -5.59 25.18 -0.53
N PHE A 377 -4.59 24.29 -0.57
CA PHE A 377 -4.36 23.42 -1.74
C PHE A 377 -5.50 22.44 -2.00
N LEU A 378 -6.18 21.95 -0.95
CA LEU A 378 -7.37 21.10 -1.11
C LEU A 378 -8.53 21.90 -1.70
N LYS A 379 -8.76 23.14 -1.26
CA LYS A 379 -9.76 24.03 -1.87
C LYS A 379 -9.49 24.29 -3.36
N LEU A 380 -8.23 24.45 -3.77
CA LEU A 380 -7.87 24.53 -5.19
C LEU A 380 -8.22 23.24 -5.93
N SER A 381 -7.86 22.10 -5.34
CA SER A 381 -8.07 20.77 -5.91
C SER A 381 -9.56 20.45 -6.13
N LEU A 382 -10.41 20.72 -5.12
CA LEU A 382 -11.86 20.57 -5.21
C LEU A 382 -12.49 21.45 -6.30
N ARG A 383 -12.00 22.69 -6.46
CA ARG A 383 -12.46 23.61 -7.53
C ARG A 383 -11.95 23.21 -8.93
N ALA A 384 -10.90 22.41 -9.00
CA ALA A 384 -10.34 21.91 -10.26
C ALA A 384 -11.06 20.66 -10.79
N LEU A 385 -11.79 19.92 -9.93
CA LEU A 385 -12.61 18.77 -10.33
C LEU A 385 -13.64 19.17 -11.40
N ASP A 386 -13.93 18.25 -12.31
CA ASP A 386 -14.99 18.41 -13.32
C ASP A 386 -16.33 17.86 -12.82
N LYS A 387 -17.43 18.29 -13.43
CA LYS A 387 -18.81 18.06 -12.97
C LYS A 387 -19.27 16.58 -12.99
N ASP A 388 -18.57 15.73 -13.74
CA ASP A 388 -18.77 14.29 -13.83
C ASP A 388 -17.97 13.52 -12.77
N MET A 389 -17.05 14.19 -12.07
CA MET A 389 -16.31 13.63 -10.95
C MET A 389 -17.14 13.64 -9.66
N SER A 390 -16.70 12.84 -8.70
CA SER A 390 -17.20 12.80 -7.33
C SER A 390 -16.02 12.68 -6.36
N PHE A 391 -16.20 13.18 -5.15
CA PHE A 391 -15.13 13.22 -4.16
C PHE A 391 -15.62 12.87 -2.75
N VAL A 392 -14.70 12.42 -1.92
CA VAL A 392 -14.85 12.30 -0.47
C VAL A 392 -13.64 12.95 0.19
N ILE A 393 -13.85 13.64 1.31
CA ILE A 393 -12.78 14.16 2.15
C ILE A 393 -12.85 13.41 3.47
N ILE A 394 -11.72 12.86 3.89
CA ILE A 394 -11.56 12.13 5.14
C ILE A 394 -10.49 12.86 5.93
N GLY A 395 -10.87 13.42 7.07
CA GLY A 395 -9.91 13.93 8.05
C GLY A 395 -9.48 12.78 8.97
N PHE A 396 -8.21 12.74 9.37
CA PHE A 396 -7.76 11.84 10.43
C PHE A 396 -6.90 12.58 11.45
N GLY A 397 -7.33 12.52 12.72
CA GLY A 397 -6.54 12.89 13.89
C GLY A 397 -6.50 11.68 14.83
N HIS A 398 -6.86 11.87 16.10
CA HIS A 398 -7.16 10.77 17.03
C HIS A 398 -8.28 9.85 16.47
N ASP A 399 -9.37 10.47 16.02
CA ASP A 399 -10.42 9.84 15.23
C ASP A 399 -10.24 10.14 13.74
N ALA A 400 -10.65 9.21 12.89
CA ALA A 400 -10.88 9.50 11.48
C ALA A 400 -12.38 9.76 11.19
N GLU A 401 -12.67 10.72 10.33
CA GLU A 401 -14.04 11.19 10.05
C GLU A 401 -14.25 11.56 8.58
N VAL A 402 -15.47 11.36 8.08
CA VAL A 402 -15.85 11.72 6.69
C VAL A 402 -16.37 13.16 6.68
N LEU A 403 -15.51 14.11 6.35
CA LEU A 403 -15.81 15.55 6.38
C LEU A 403 -16.89 15.96 5.35
N THR A 404 -17.14 15.17 4.31
CA THR A 404 -18.28 15.36 3.39
C THR A 404 -19.62 14.87 3.97
N GLY A 405 -19.63 14.29 5.18
CA GLY A 405 -20.82 13.86 5.93
C GLY A 405 -21.52 12.59 5.44
N LYS A 406 -21.45 12.26 4.14
CA LYS A 406 -22.16 11.10 3.53
C LYS A 406 -21.32 10.37 2.49
N GLY A 407 -20.06 10.07 2.79
CA GLY A 407 -19.18 9.36 1.85
C GLY A 407 -18.90 10.16 0.59
N ILE A 408 -18.92 9.50 -0.56
CA ILE A 408 -18.64 10.10 -1.88
C ILE A 408 -19.82 10.96 -2.32
N VAL A 409 -19.54 12.21 -2.72
CA VAL A 409 -20.51 13.19 -3.21
C VAL A 409 -20.11 13.74 -4.59
N PRO A 410 -21.05 14.07 -5.49
CA PRO A 410 -20.72 14.67 -6.79
C PRO A 410 -19.98 16.00 -6.68
N ALA A 411 -19.05 16.27 -7.60
CA ALA A 411 -18.27 17.51 -7.69
C ALA A 411 -19.08 18.69 -8.29
N ASN A 412 -20.32 18.86 -7.83
CA ASN A 412 -21.13 20.02 -8.15
C ASN A 412 -20.75 21.23 -7.27
N LYS A 413 -21.12 22.44 -7.71
CA LYS A 413 -20.80 23.70 -7.03
C LYS A 413 -21.24 23.71 -5.56
N GLN A 414 -22.45 23.23 -5.25
CA GLN A 414 -23.00 23.23 -3.89
C GLN A 414 -22.20 22.33 -2.94
N ASN A 415 -21.83 21.13 -3.39
CA ASN A 415 -21.03 20.18 -2.60
C ASN A 415 -19.61 20.70 -2.39
N ILE A 416 -18.99 21.30 -3.42
CA ILE A 416 -17.67 21.92 -3.32
C ILE A 416 -17.70 23.10 -2.33
N GLU A 417 -18.69 24.00 -2.43
CA GLU A 417 -18.84 25.13 -1.50
C GLU A 417 -19.11 24.67 -0.06
N THR A 418 -19.90 23.60 0.12
CA THR A 418 -20.15 22.98 1.43
C THR A 418 -18.89 22.38 2.03
N ALA A 419 -18.12 21.63 1.24
CA ALA A 419 -16.85 21.04 1.66
C ALA A 419 -15.79 22.11 2.01
N ILE A 420 -15.70 23.18 1.20
CA ILE A 420 -14.82 24.32 1.47
C ILE A 420 -15.20 25.00 2.79
N LYS A 421 -16.51 25.20 3.03
CA LYS A 421 -17.00 25.77 4.29
C LYS A 421 -16.59 24.91 5.50
N ILE A 422 -16.78 23.59 5.43
CA ILE A 422 -16.39 22.66 6.51
C ILE A 422 -14.88 22.73 6.77
N LEU A 423 -14.06 22.77 5.72
CA LEU A 423 -12.62 22.95 5.84
C LEU A 423 -12.23 24.30 6.48
N ASP A 424 -12.98 25.37 6.19
CA ASP A 424 -12.78 26.70 6.79
C ASP A 424 -13.26 26.77 8.26
N GLU A 425 -14.20 25.93 8.67
CA GLU A 425 -14.70 25.83 10.05
C GLU A 425 -13.74 25.09 11.00
N ILE A 426 -12.82 24.28 10.47
CA ILE A 426 -11.75 23.65 11.27
C ILE A 426 -10.76 24.74 11.75
N LYS A 427 -10.65 24.90 13.08
CA LYS A 427 -9.76 25.83 13.77
C LYS A 427 -8.86 25.09 14.76
N ALA A 428 -7.66 25.63 14.99
CA ALA A 428 -6.81 25.21 16.09
C ALA A 428 -7.42 25.62 17.44
N GLY A 429 -7.32 24.73 18.43
CA GLY A 429 -7.47 25.02 19.85
C GLY A 429 -6.27 25.78 20.43
N PRO A 430 -6.34 26.17 21.71
CA PRO A 430 -5.27 26.90 22.37
C PRO A 430 -3.98 26.08 22.45
N ALA A 431 -2.83 26.77 22.45
CA ALA A 431 -1.53 26.17 22.74
C ALA A 431 -1.33 25.97 24.24
N ASP A 432 -0.59 24.92 24.59
CA ASP A 432 -0.15 24.62 25.95
C ASP A 432 1.32 24.13 25.97
N THR A 433 1.81 23.74 27.15
CA THR A 433 3.20 23.28 27.37
C THR A 433 3.59 22.05 26.54
N ASN A 434 2.65 21.14 26.30
CA ASN A 434 2.84 19.88 25.57
C ASN A 434 2.42 19.99 24.08
N ARG A 435 1.65 21.02 23.74
CA ARG A 435 1.17 21.34 22.39
C ARG A 435 1.44 22.84 22.09
N PRO A 436 2.71 23.24 21.88
CA PRO A 436 3.11 24.65 21.78
C PRO A 436 2.57 25.39 20.54
N HIS A 437 1.99 24.66 19.59
CA HIS A 437 1.36 25.21 18.37
C HIS A 437 -0.17 25.15 18.40
N GLY A 438 -0.77 24.66 19.48
CA GLY A 438 -2.20 24.39 19.58
C GLY A 438 -2.55 22.92 19.38
N THR A 439 -3.84 22.63 19.48
CA THR A 439 -4.44 21.31 19.21
C THR A 439 -5.35 21.40 17.98
N LEU A 440 -5.45 20.33 17.19
CA LEU A 440 -6.30 20.28 15.99
C LEU A 440 -7.32 19.14 16.09
N LYS A 441 -6.87 17.90 15.91
CA LYS A 441 -7.65 16.67 16.17
C LYS A 441 -6.86 15.62 16.96
N GLY A 442 -5.72 15.97 17.57
CA GLY A 442 -4.93 15.08 18.42
C GLY A 442 -3.85 14.31 17.66
N PHE A 443 -3.87 12.99 17.79
CA PHE A 443 -2.82 12.08 17.29
C PHE A 443 -2.98 11.76 15.78
N THR A 444 -2.24 10.78 15.26
CA THR A 444 -2.20 10.44 13.83
C THR A 444 -2.80 9.05 13.52
N ASN A 445 -4.12 8.96 13.34
CA ASN A 445 -4.86 7.73 13.00
C ASN A 445 -4.92 7.44 11.49
N LEU A 446 -3.74 7.17 10.90
CA LEU A 446 -3.61 6.93 9.47
C LEU A 446 -4.38 5.66 9.02
N HIS A 447 -4.41 4.61 9.86
CA HIS A 447 -5.18 3.38 9.58
C HIS A 447 -6.67 3.67 9.40
N GLY A 448 -7.30 4.35 10.37
CA GLY A 448 -8.71 4.71 10.33
C GLY A 448 -9.06 5.62 9.15
N GLY A 449 -8.15 6.53 8.77
CA GLY A 449 -8.27 7.37 7.57
C GLY A 449 -8.29 6.56 6.28
N MET A 450 -7.32 5.66 6.11
CA MET A 450 -7.23 4.78 4.93
C MET A 450 -8.39 3.78 4.85
N LEU A 451 -8.78 3.18 5.98
CA LEU A 451 -9.91 2.24 6.06
C LEU A 451 -11.23 2.90 5.63
N ARG A 452 -11.48 4.15 6.06
CA ARG A 452 -12.64 4.93 5.61
C ARG A 452 -12.58 5.26 4.12
N ALA A 453 -11.40 5.44 3.53
CA ALA A 453 -11.25 5.70 2.09
C ALA A 453 -11.65 4.48 1.26
N PHE A 454 -11.24 3.28 1.66
CA PHE A 454 -11.65 2.05 0.99
C PHE A 454 -13.14 1.71 1.21
N ARG A 455 -13.69 2.05 2.38
CA ARG A 455 -15.13 1.95 2.71
C ARG A 455 -15.99 3.04 2.08
N ALA A 456 -15.43 4.12 1.56
CA ALA A 456 -16.22 5.22 1.01
C ALA A 456 -16.96 4.79 -0.27
N VAL A 457 -18.28 5.02 -0.27
CA VAL A 457 -19.20 4.80 -1.40
C VAL A 457 -20.14 6.00 -1.54
N THR A 458 -20.93 6.07 -2.62
CA THR A 458 -21.88 7.16 -2.82
C THR A 458 -22.92 7.19 -1.70
N GLY A 459 -22.98 8.29 -0.95
CA GLY A 459 -23.97 8.46 0.12
C GLY A 459 -23.65 7.78 1.46
N GLY A 460 -22.50 7.10 1.63
CA GLY A 460 -22.15 6.50 2.90
C GLY A 460 -20.81 5.75 2.95
N LEU A 461 -20.70 4.85 3.93
CA LEU A 461 -19.59 3.90 4.09
C LEU A 461 -20.13 2.46 4.02
N VAL A 462 -19.37 1.56 3.41
CA VAL A 462 -19.65 0.11 3.49
C VAL A 462 -19.39 -0.39 4.92
N ARG A 463 -20.25 -1.29 5.40
CA ARG A 463 -20.16 -1.91 6.73
C ARG A 463 -19.37 -3.21 6.66
N GLY A 464 -18.04 -3.10 6.71
CA GLY A 464 -17.13 -4.23 6.65
C GLY A 464 -16.80 -4.68 5.22
N GLU A 465 -15.93 -5.69 5.14
CA GLU A 465 -15.51 -6.43 3.94
C GLU A 465 -15.15 -5.55 2.71
N GLU A 466 -14.60 -4.35 2.92
CA GLU A 466 -14.41 -3.32 1.87
C GLU A 466 -13.54 -3.72 0.66
N HIS A 467 -12.75 -4.79 0.83
CA HIS A 467 -11.91 -5.39 -0.20
C HIS A 467 -12.68 -6.30 -1.18
N VAL A 468 -13.89 -6.75 -0.82
CA VAL A 468 -14.76 -7.63 -1.65
C VAL A 468 -16.22 -7.16 -1.76
N ALA A 469 -16.67 -6.22 -0.92
CA ALA A 469 -18.05 -5.75 -0.93
C ALA A 469 -18.44 -5.08 -2.25
N ARG A 470 -19.60 -5.46 -2.78
CA ARG A 470 -20.10 -5.09 -4.11
C ARG A 470 -20.16 -3.58 -4.34
N GLU A 471 -20.74 -2.86 -3.39
CA GLU A 471 -20.91 -1.41 -3.40
C GLU A 471 -19.56 -0.70 -3.52
N ALA A 472 -18.52 -1.28 -2.92
CA ALA A 472 -17.16 -0.76 -2.94
C ALA A 472 -16.55 -0.82 -4.35
N PHE A 473 -16.85 -1.86 -5.14
CA PHE A 473 -16.46 -1.95 -6.56
C PHE A 473 -17.31 -1.05 -7.45
N GLU A 474 -18.63 -1.07 -7.26
CA GLU A 474 -19.59 -0.35 -8.12
C GLU A 474 -19.55 1.17 -7.88
N GLN A 475 -19.31 1.63 -6.66
CA GLN A 475 -19.48 3.03 -6.24
C GLN A 475 -18.27 3.63 -5.52
N GLY A 476 -17.30 2.81 -5.08
CA GLY A 476 -16.18 3.28 -4.27
C GLY A 476 -15.13 4.07 -5.04
N VAL A 477 -14.11 4.56 -4.32
CA VAL A 477 -13.06 5.41 -4.90
C VAL A 477 -12.20 4.68 -5.94
N ASP A 478 -11.75 5.43 -6.95
CA ASP A 478 -10.78 5.01 -7.97
C ASP A 478 -9.36 5.45 -7.60
N THR A 479 -9.26 6.53 -6.81
CA THR A 479 -8.03 7.27 -6.52
C THR A 479 -8.05 7.79 -5.09
N ILE A 480 -6.93 7.66 -4.39
CA ILE A 480 -6.71 8.16 -3.03
C ILE A 480 -5.51 9.11 -3.07
N PHE A 481 -5.69 10.34 -2.62
CA PHE A 481 -4.59 11.24 -2.24
C PHE A 481 -4.49 11.25 -0.71
N LEU A 482 -3.41 10.69 -0.19
CA LEU A 482 -3.05 10.74 1.23
C LEU A 482 -2.07 11.89 1.47
N LEU A 483 -2.35 12.76 2.44
CA LEU A 483 -1.39 13.75 2.95
C LEU A 483 -1.18 13.51 4.44
N SER A 484 0.07 13.54 4.88
CA SER A 484 0.47 13.46 6.29
C SER A 484 1.79 14.20 6.54
N ASP A 485 2.00 14.68 7.77
CA ASP A 485 3.27 15.26 8.22
C ASP A 485 3.98 14.46 9.33
N GLY A 486 3.34 13.43 9.87
CA GLY A 486 3.83 12.61 10.97
C GLY A 486 4.07 11.13 10.62
N ALA A 487 4.25 10.34 11.67
CA ALA A 487 4.12 8.89 11.65
C ALA A 487 2.79 8.49 12.33
N PRO A 488 2.19 7.34 12.01
CA PRO A 488 1.01 6.85 12.72
C PRO A 488 1.28 6.76 14.23
N SER A 489 0.38 7.32 15.03
CA SER A 489 0.48 7.37 16.50
C SER A 489 -0.82 6.96 17.21
N TRP A 490 -1.88 6.63 16.46
CA TRP A 490 -3.18 6.23 17.00
C TRP A 490 -3.99 5.31 16.08
N GLU A 491 -4.99 4.60 16.61
CA GLU A 491 -5.94 3.80 15.83
C GLU A 491 -7.35 3.79 16.47
N ASP A 492 -8.37 3.45 15.68
CA ASP A 492 -9.78 3.29 16.13
C ASP A 492 -9.95 2.24 17.27
N PHE A 493 -8.95 1.38 17.45
CA PHE A 493 -8.95 0.27 18.41
C PHE A 493 -8.31 0.62 19.75
N ALA A 494 -7.95 1.89 19.99
CA ALA A 494 -7.33 2.31 21.22
C ALA A 494 -8.19 2.00 22.45
N ARG A 495 -7.63 1.31 23.46
CA ARG A 495 -8.34 0.92 24.69
C ARG A 495 -7.44 1.04 25.92
N ILE A 496 -8.05 1.36 27.05
CA ILE A 496 -7.44 1.22 28.38
C ILE A 496 -7.37 -0.28 28.70
N ASP A 497 -6.20 -0.73 29.18
CA ASP A 497 -5.97 -2.09 29.66
C ASP A 497 -4.89 -2.06 30.75
N LYS A 498 -4.80 -3.12 31.55
CA LYS A 498 -3.82 -3.25 32.63
C LYS A 498 -2.40 -3.22 32.09
N ARG A 499 -1.51 -2.59 32.84
CA ARG A 499 -0.08 -2.57 32.55
C ARG A 499 0.55 -3.92 32.91
N ASP A 500 1.25 -4.53 31.95
CA ASP A 500 2.18 -5.63 32.22
C ASP A 500 3.58 -5.05 32.51
N PRO A 501 4.46 -5.71 33.29
CA PRO A 501 5.71 -5.12 33.77
C PRO A 501 6.67 -4.60 32.68
N GLU A 502 6.60 -5.16 31.48
CA GLU A 502 7.42 -4.78 30.34
C GLU A 502 6.85 -3.63 29.49
N ASP A 503 5.67 -3.10 29.82
CA ASP A 503 5.10 -1.98 29.08
C ASP A 503 5.68 -0.63 29.52
N THR A 504 6.03 0.18 28.53
CA THR A 504 6.44 1.58 28.66
C THR A 504 5.29 2.51 28.27
N ALA A 505 5.12 3.61 29.01
CA ALA A 505 4.10 4.61 28.75
C ALA A 505 4.74 5.96 28.41
N GLY A 506 4.25 6.62 27.36
CA GLY A 506 4.66 7.97 26.96
C GLY A 506 3.61 8.59 26.05
N ASP A 507 3.59 9.92 25.94
CA ASP A 507 2.80 10.65 24.93
C ASP A 507 3.47 10.47 23.56
N PRO A 508 2.84 9.81 22.57
CA PRO A 508 3.43 9.56 21.26
C PRO A 508 3.91 10.82 20.51
N GLU A 509 3.29 11.99 20.75
CA GLU A 509 3.63 13.22 20.03
C GLU A 509 4.83 13.97 20.64
N THR A 510 5.05 13.85 21.96
CA THR A 510 6.15 14.55 22.66
C THR A 510 7.29 13.63 23.08
N GLY A 511 7.08 12.32 23.07
CA GLY A 511 7.98 11.33 23.66
C GLY A 511 8.11 11.45 25.19
N ALA A 512 7.31 12.30 25.85
CA ALA A 512 7.37 12.49 27.29
C ALA A 512 6.87 11.24 28.01
N PRO A 513 7.59 10.71 29.02
CA PRO A 513 7.12 9.57 29.80
C PRO A 513 5.85 9.95 30.57
N LEU A 514 4.86 9.05 30.58
CA LEU A 514 3.65 9.21 31.38
C LEU A 514 3.88 8.65 32.79
N ASP A 515 3.09 9.13 33.76
CA ASP A 515 3.12 8.63 35.13
C ASP A 515 2.91 7.12 35.20
N THR A 516 3.64 6.46 36.09
CA THR A 516 3.52 5.02 36.31
C THR A 516 2.19 4.69 36.95
N THR A 517 1.27 4.27 36.10
CA THR A 517 -0.13 3.91 36.39
C THR A 517 -0.33 2.40 36.22
N GLU A 518 -1.36 1.85 36.89
CA GLU A 518 -1.71 0.42 36.79
C GLU A 518 -2.40 0.05 35.45
N GLU A 519 -2.92 1.04 34.73
CA GLU A 519 -3.60 0.88 33.45
C GLU A 519 -3.05 1.89 32.44
N LEU A 520 -2.88 1.46 31.18
CA LEU A 520 -2.38 2.28 30.08
C LEU A 520 -3.36 2.28 28.91
N ILE A 521 -3.34 3.35 28.11
CA ILE A 521 -4.01 3.35 26.81
C ILE A 521 -3.07 2.67 25.80
N PHE A 522 -3.53 1.61 25.18
CA PHE A 522 -2.83 0.94 24.08
C PHE A 522 -3.47 1.34 22.76
N HIS A 523 -2.71 1.96 21.88
CA HIS A 523 -3.24 2.66 20.70
C HIS A 523 -3.73 1.71 19.59
N GLY A 524 -3.11 0.54 19.42
CA GLY A 524 -3.54 -0.47 18.46
C GLY A 524 -2.41 -1.37 17.98
N THR A 525 -2.47 -1.85 16.75
CA THR A 525 -1.48 -2.76 16.11
C THR A 525 -1.08 -2.38 14.68
N TYR A 526 -1.82 -1.49 14.03
CA TYR A 526 -1.59 -1.01 12.66
C TYR A 526 -0.60 0.18 12.63
N GLU A 527 0.58 -0.05 13.21
CA GLU A 527 1.79 0.72 12.95
C GLU A 527 2.72 -0.05 11.98
N GLY A 528 3.63 0.67 11.33
CA GLY A 528 4.69 0.08 10.49
C GLY A 528 4.21 -0.94 9.45
N GLU A 529 4.69 -2.19 9.56
CA GLU A 529 4.44 -3.26 8.59
C GLU A 529 2.95 -3.63 8.49
N HIS A 530 2.26 -3.77 9.63
CA HIS A 530 0.86 -4.20 9.69
C HIS A 530 -0.08 -3.23 8.99
N LEU A 531 0.18 -1.92 9.12
CA LEU A 531 -0.52 -0.87 8.36
C LEU A 531 -0.37 -1.07 6.85
N THR A 532 0.86 -1.28 6.36
CA THR A 532 1.08 -1.48 4.93
C THR A 532 0.44 -2.76 4.40
N GLN A 533 0.37 -3.81 5.21
CA GLN A 533 -0.26 -5.08 4.84
C GLN A 533 -1.78 -4.99 4.82
N ASP A 534 -2.40 -4.22 5.72
CA ASP A 534 -3.84 -3.99 5.68
C ASP A 534 -4.23 -3.10 4.48
N ILE A 535 -3.37 -2.13 4.11
CA ILE A 535 -3.52 -1.36 2.87
C ILE A 535 -3.29 -2.25 1.63
N GLU A 536 -2.35 -3.20 1.65
CA GLU A 536 -2.18 -4.20 0.59
C GLU A 536 -3.43 -5.07 0.47
N ARG A 537 -3.96 -5.59 1.58
CA ARG A 537 -5.22 -6.36 1.64
C ARG A 537 -6.39 -5.58 1.03
N MET A 538 -6.61 -4.35 1.51
CA MET A 538 -7.70 -3.49 1.01
C MET A 538 -7.56 -3.20 -0.48
N ASN A 539 -6.33 -2.97 -0.97
CA ASN A 539 -6.09 -2.65 -2.37
C ASN A 539 -5.93 -3.87 -3.29
N LEU A 540 -5.77 -5.08 -2.75
CA LEU A 540 -5.42 -6.32 -3.47
C LEU A 540 -6.35 -6.52 -4.67
N LEU A 541 -7.65 -6.37 -4.48
CA LEU A 541 -8.67 -6.53 -5.52
C LEU A 541 -9.31 -5.19 -5.94
N ARG A 542 -9.19 -4.14 -5.11
CA ARG A 542 -9.77 -2.81 -5.38
C ARG A 542 -8.96 -1.96 -6.35
N LYS A 543 -7.64 -2.19 -6.47
CA LYS A 543 -6.74 -1.57 -7.48
C LYS A 543 -6.83 -0.03 -7.56
N CYS A 544 -7.12 0.63 -6.45
CA CYS A 544 -7.12 2.09 -6.33
C CYS A 544 -5.72 2.65 -6.60
N GLU A 545 -5.64 3.78 -7.28
CA GLU A 545 -4.38 4.53 -7.44
C GLU A 545 -4.14 5.36 -6.17
N ILE A 546 -3.04 5.12 -5.44
CA ILE A 546 -2.76 5.80 -4.17
C ILE A 546 -1.54 6.70 -4.32
N HIS A 547 -1.74 8.00 -4.17
CA HIS A 547 -0.68 9.01 -4.14
C HIS A 547 -0.48 9.50 -2.70
N CYS A 548 0.77 9.73 -2.32
CA CYS A 548 1.13 10.21 -0.98
C CYS A 548 1.84 11.56 -1.07
N ILE A 549 1.52 12.46 -0.15
CA ILE A 549 2.18 13.74 0.03
C ILE A 549 2.69 13.79 1.47
N GLY A 550 4.00 13.88 1.63
CA GLY A 550 4.63 14.06 2.95
C GLY A 550 5.11 15.50 3.12
N LEU A 551 4.71 16.13 4.23
CA LEU A 551 5.19 17.45 4.66
C LEU A 551 6.24 17.28 5.76
N GLY A 552 7.33 18.05 5.69
CA GLY A 552 8.30 18.17 6.79
C GLY A 552 8.93 16.85 7.21
N GLU A 553 8.54 16.38 8.39
CA GLU A 553 9.10 15.24 9.12
C GLU A 553 8.35 13.91 8.87
N ALA A 554 7.42 13.90 7.90
CA ALA A 554 6.61 12.75 7.54
C ALA A 554 7.43 11.47 7.35
N ASN A 555 6.86 10.31 7.72
CA ASN A 555 7.49 9.01 7.50
C ASN A 555 7.51 8.64 6.00
N PHE A 556 8.49 9.18 5.25
CA PHE A 556 8.58 9.02 3.80
C PHE A 556 8.74 7.56 3.36
N THR A 557 9.38 6.70 4.17
CA THR A 557 9.50 5.26 3.89
C THR A 557 8.13 4.60 3.86
N LEU A 558 7.29 4.88 4.86
CA LEU A 558 5.90 4.40 4.92
C LEU A 558 5.07 4.95 3.75
N LEU A 559 5.17 6.25 3.47
CA LEU A 559 4.44 6.89 2.36
C LEU A 559 4.84 6.32 0.99
N GLU A 560 6.12 5.99 0.79
CA GLU A 560 6.61 5.28 -0.41
C GLU A 560 6.08 3.86 -0.52
N GLN A 561 6.00 3.12 0.59
CA GLN A 561 5.40 1.78 0.62
C GLN A 561 3.90 1.84 0.27
N ILE A 562 3.15 2.78 0.84
CA ILE A 562 1.71 2.99 0.56
C ILE A 562 1.50 3.39 -0.92
N ALA A 563 2.26 4.37 -1.43
CA ALA A 563 2.14 4.78 -2.83
C ALA A 563 2.51 3.64 -3.80
N ARG A 564 3.48 2.78 -3.44
CA ARG A 564 3.83 1.60 -4.22
C ARG A 564 2.71 0.56 -4.27
N ILE A 565 2.01 0.32 -3.15
CA ILE A 565 0.80 -0.56 -3.12
C ILE A 565 -0.28 0.00 -4.06
N GLY A 566 -0.47 1.31 -4.07
CA GLY A 566 -1.37 1.99 -5.00
C GLY A 566 -0.85 2.21 -6.42
N ARG A 567 0.40 1.81 -6.73
CA ARG A 567 1.10 2.11 -8.00
C ARG A 567 1.11 3.61 -8.36
N GLY A 568 0.97 4.50 -7.39
CA GLY A 568 0.89 5.95 -7.57
C GLY A 568 2.25 6.65 -7.42
N LYS A 569 2.24 7.81 -6.75
CA LYS A 569 3.39 8.73 -6.68
C LYS A 569 3.54 9.30 -5.28
N VAL A 570 4.77 9.66 -4.90
CA VAL A 570 5.06 10.43 -3.67
C VAL A 570 5.53 11.83 -4.02
N ARG A 571 4.97 12.86 -3.37
CA ARG A 571 5.57 14.20 -3.30
C ARG A 571 6.16 14.41 -1.90
N LYS A 572 7.45 14.74 -1.84
CA LYS A 572 8.14 15.13 -0.60
C LYS A 572 8.27 16.65 -0.59
N ILE A 573 7.92 17.29 0.52
CA ILE A 573 7.97 18.75 0.73
C ILE A 573 8.74 19.01 2.02
N GLY A 574 9.78 19.85 2.00
CA GLY A 574 10.59 20.13 3.19
C GLY A 574 11.64 19.06 3.52
N ALA A 575 11.44 17.80 3.12
CA ALA A 575 12.33 16.67 3.34
C ALA A 575 13.82 16.99 3.11
N GLU A 576 14.66 16.76 4.13
CA GLU A 576 16.12 16.84 3.99
C GLU A 576 16.64 15.80 2.99
N LYS A 577 17.78 16.10 2.36
CA LYS A 577 18.29 15.39 1.17
C LYS A 577 19.27 14.28 1.54
#